data_AF-A0A0S6U165-F1
#
_entry.id   AF-A0A0S6U165-F1
#
_cell.length_a   1.000
_cell.length_b   1.000
_cell.length_c   1.000
_cell.angle_alpha   90.00
_cell.angle_beta   90.00
_cell.angle_gamma   90.00
#
_symmetry.space_group_name_H-M   'P 1'
#
loop_
_entity.id
_entity.type
_entity.pdbx_description
1 polymer ?
#
loop_
_entity_poly.entity_id
_entity_poly.type
_entity_poly.pdbx_seq_one_letter_code
_entity_poly.pdbx_strand_id
1 'polypeptide(L)'
;MLTEPTKIFTKDEELIEVTEDILNWLETYSPPPLSSNVTLVGKKFTEYSLDVTTLSSYQYTPPFETMQQSLVTFFVKNIGSNSAKVKLQISPKENEADYGYTDDSVVTTDVNPGKIVTLVPMIFSRYIRIAYKSDLGTNLKIIAQMQI
;
A
#
# COMPACT_ATOMS: atom_id res chain seq x y z
N MET A 1 3.51 -58.02 -24.66
CA MET A 1 3.34 -57.11 -25.80
C MET A 1 4.12 -55.86 -25.44
N LEU A 2 5.16 -55.55 -26.20
CA LEU A 2 6.02 -54.38 -26.00
C LEU A 2 5.26 -53.15 -26.52
N THR A 3 4.97 -52.19 -25.66
CA THR A 3 4.41 -50.89 -26.04
C THR A 3 5.52 -50.00 -26.57
N GLU A 4 5.30 -49.35 -27.72
CA GLU A 4 6.30 -48.49 -28.37
C GLU A 4 6.60 -47.24 -27.53
N PRO A 5 7.84 -46.70 -27.57
CA PRO A 5 8.20 -45.49 -26.83
C PRO A 5 7.44 -44.26 -27.33
N THR A 6 6.82 -43.52 -26.40
CA THR A 6 6.06 -42.30 -26.70
C THR A 6 6.99 -41.12 -26.95
N LYS A 7 6.98 -40.59 -28.18
CA LYS A 7 7.75 -39.39 -28.56
C LYS A 7 7.12 -38.13 -27.97
N ILE A 8 7.90 -37.31 -27.27
CA ILE A 8 7.48 -35.98 -26.79
C ILE A 8 8.38 -34.93 -27.45
N PHE A 9 7.78 -33.90 -28.04
CA PHE A 9 8.49 -32.82 -28.73
C PHE A 9 8.71 -31.63 -27.79
N THR A 10 9.93 -31.09 -27.75
CA THR A 10 10.20 -29.80 -27.11
C THR A 10 9.82 -28.64 -28.04
N LYS A 11 9.75 -27.41 -27.50
CA LYS A 11 9.37 -26.19 -28.24
C LYS A 11 10.31 -25.86 -29.42
N ASP A 12 11.49 -26.46 -29.46
CA ASP A 12 12.52 -26.26 -30.48
C ASP A 12 12.66 -27.48 -31.43
N GLU A 13 11.66 -28.37 -31.48
CA GLU A 13 11.55 -29.53 -32.39
C GLU A 13 12.69 -30.58 -32.34
N GLU A 14 13.57 -30.55 -31.32
CA GLU A 14 14.53 -31.64 -31.11
C GLU A 14 13.84 -32.90 -30.58
N LEU A 15 14.08 -34.02 -31.28
CA LEU A 15 13.64 -35.36 -30.88
C LEU A 15 14.50 -35.86 -29.71
N ILE A 16 13.92 -35.88 -28.51
CA ILE A 16 14.51 -36.54 -27.36
C ILE A 16 13.86 -37.92 -27.23
N GLU A 17 14.65 -38.99 -27.34
CA GLU A 17 14.20 -40.34 -26.99
C GLU A 17 14.12 -40.45 -25.47
N VAL A 18 12.90 -40.32 -24.95
CA VAL A 18 12.63 -40.46 -23.52
C VAL A 18 12.44 -41.94 -23.23
N THR A 19 13.34 -42.52 -22.44
CA THR A 19 13.23 -43.93 -22.02
C THR A 19 12.05 -44.11 -21.06
N GLU A 20 11.50 -45.32 -20.98
CA GLU A 20 10.40 -45.67 -20.06
C GLU A 20 10.71 -45.29 -18.61
N ASP A 21 11.98 -45.33 -18.21
CA ASP A 21 12.46 -44.93 -16.89
C ASP A 21 12.27 -43.42 -16.63
N ILE A 22 12.46 -42.57 -17.65
CA ILE A 22 12.26 -41.13 -17.53
C ILE A 22 10.76 -40.80 -17.52
N LEU A 23 9.95 -41.53 -18.31
CA LEU A 23 8.48 -41.38 -18.26
C LEU A 23 7.94 -41.75 -16.88
N ASN A 24 8.35 -42.89 -16.33
CA ASN A 24 7.96 -43.32 -14.98
C ASN A 24 8.45 -42.34 -13.89
N TRP A 25 9.65 -41.78 -14.06
CA TRP A 25 10.17 -40.77 -13.14
C TRP A 25 9.33 -39.49 -13.17
N LEU A 26 8.91 -39.01 -14.35
CA LEU A 26 8.05 -37.83 -14.48
C LEU A 26 6.64 -38.05 -13.92
N GLU A 27 6.06 -39.24 -14.10
CA GLU A 27 4.72 -39.56 -13.58
C GLU A 27 4.69 -39.73 -12.06
N THR A 28 5.82 -40.11 -11.46
CA THR A 28 5.96 -40.31 -10.02
C THR A 28 6.61 -39.13 -9.29
N TYR A 29 7.13 -38.15 -10.04
CA TYR A 29 7.76 -36.96 -9.48
C TYR A 29 6.70 -36.03 -8.88
N SER A 30 6.49 -36.14 -7.57
CA SER A 30 5.90 -35.07 -6.78
C SER A 30 7.03 -34.14 -6.34
N PRO A 31 7.15 -32.92 -6.90
CA PRO A 31 8.11 -31.95 -6.37
C PRO A 31 7.85 -31.78 -4.86
N PRO A 32 8.90 -31.61 -4.04
CA PRO A 32 8.71 -31.31 -2.63
C PRO A 32 7.77 -30.10 -2.51
N PRO A 33 6.75 -30.14 -1.63
CA PRO A 33 5.92 -28.96 -1.43
C PRO A 33 6.83 -27.83 -0.97
N LEU A 34 6.80 -26.70 -1.67
CA LEU A 34 7.43 -25.47 -1.21
C LEU A 34 6.66 -24.96 0.01
N SER A 35 6.94 -25.50 1.19
CA SER A 35 6.45 -24.94 2.44
C SER A 35 7.44 -23.86 2.92
N SER A 36 7.31 -22.65 2.39
CA SER A 36 7.92 -21.49 3.05
C SER A 36 7.01 -21.07 4.20
N ASN A 37 7.30 -21.51 5.41
CA ASN A 37 6.73 -20.88 6.59
C ASN A 37 7.46 -19.56 6.82
N VAL A 38 6.90 -18.46 6.31
CA VAL A 38 7.35 -17.12 6.69
C VAL A 38 6.73 -16.80 8.05
N THR A 39 7.47 -17.06 9.12
CA THR A 39 7.10 -16.61 10.46
C THR A 39 7.51 -15.13 10.59
N LEU A 40 6.56 -14.21 10.36
CA LEU A 40 6.77 -12.79 10.62
C LEU A 40 6.71 -12.54 12.13
N VAL A 41 7.86 -12.51 12.80
CA VAL A 41 7.94 -12.20 14.23
C VAL A 41 7.84 -10.69 14.45
N GLY A 42 6.69 -10.25 14.95
CA GLY A 42 6.46 -8.90 15.48
C GLY A 42 6.29 -7.82 14.41
N LYS A 43 5.06 -7.38 14.17
CA LYS A 43 4.81 -6.11 13.46
C LYS A 43 5.06 -4.96 14.42
N LYS A 44 6.03 -4.10 14.11
CA LYS A 44 6.24 -2.84 14.82
C LYS A 44 5.63 -1.71 14.00
N PHE A 45 4.98 -0.77 14.67
CA PHE A 45 4.50 0.44 14.03
C PHE A 45 4.80 1.66 14.91
N THR A 46 4.85 2.82 14.27
CA THR A 46 4.82 4.12 14.94
C THR A 46 3.46 4.75 14.73
N GLU A 47 3.01 5.50 15.73
CA GLU A 47 1.76 6.25 15.67
C GLU A 47 2.00 7.72 15.96
N TYR A 48 1.38 8.58 15.17
CA TYR A 48 1.30 10.02 15.39
C TYR A 48 -0.16 10.42 15.52
N SER A 49 -0.48 11.30 16.48
CA SER A 49 -1.82 11.85 16.67
C SER A 49 -1.76 13.36 16.67
N LEU A 50 -2.62 14.01 15.89
CA LEU A 50 -2.79 15.45 15.85
C LEU A 50 -4.26 15.83 15.96
N ASP A 51 -4.54 16.86 16.74
CA ASP A 51 -5.83 17.54 16.74
C ASP A 51 -5.66 18.89 16.01
N VAL A 52 -6.49 19.16 15.01
CA VAL A 52 -6.39 20.34 14.16
C VAL A 52 -7.74 21.05 14.01
N THR A 53 -7.72 22.36 13.91
CA THR A 53 -8.88 23.18 13.55
C THR A 53 -8.76 23.57 12.08
N THR A 54 -9.83 23.37 11.33
CA THR A 54 -9.85 23.67 9.88
C THR A 54 -10.27 25.12 9.64
N LEU A 55 -9.76 25.71 8.57
CA LEU A 55 -10.26 26.96 7.99
C LEU A 55 -10.94 26.69 6.63
N SER A 56 -11.49 27.73 6.02
CA SER A 56 -12.09 27.67 4.68
C SER A 56 -11.05 27.41 3.58
N SER A 57 -9.79 27.79 3.81
CA SER A 57 -8.63 27.42 2.98
C SER A 57 -8.01 26.10 3.42
N TYR A 58 -7.34 25.42 2.49
CA TYR A 58 -6.55 24.24 2.83
C TYR A 58 -5.45 24.60 3.82
N GLN A 59 -5.41 23.83 4.90
CA GLN A 59 -4.35 23.75 5.88
C GLN A 59 -3.68 22.39 5.74
N TYR A 60 -2.46 22.25 6.26
CA TYR A 60 -1.65 21.06 6.08
C TYR A 60 -1.13 20.54 7.42
N THR A 61 -1.03 19.22 7.56
CA THR A 61 -0.23 18.65 8.65
C THR A 61 1.25 18.91 8.39
N PRO A 62 2.10 18.83 9.42
CA PRO A 62 3.52 18.61 9.19
C PRO A 62 3.74 17.40 8.27
N PRO A 63 4.78 17.42 7.43
CA PRO A 63 5.10 16.29 6.59
C PRO A 63 5.61 15.13 7.44
N PHE A 64 5.14 13.94 7.10
CA PHE A 64 5.57 12.68 7.66
C PHE A 64 6.62 12.06 6.74
N GLU A 65 7.79 11.74 7.26
CA GLU A 65 8.81 11.01 6.51
C GLU A 65 8.52 9.49 6.56
N THR A 66 8.36 8.88 5.38
CA THR A 66 7.86 7.51 5.24
C THR A 66 8.90 6.56 4.64
N MET A 67 10.16 7.00 4.52
CA MET A 67 11.24 6.25 3.85
C MET A 67 11.53 4.86 4.44
N GLN A 68 11.31 4.68 5.74
CA GLN A 68 11.55 3.41 6.45
C GLN A 68 10.27 2.59 6.65
N GLN A 69 9.14 3.05 6.12
CA GLN A 69 7.83 2.49 6.44
C GLN A 69 7.34 1.60 5.30
N SER A 70 6.98 0.37 5.62
CA SER A 70 6.43 -0.61 4.67
C SER A 70 4.95 -0.37 4.37
N LEU A 71 4.21 0.23 5.30
CA LEU A 71 2.81 0.62 5.11
C LEU A 71 2.49 1.87 5.93
N VAL A 72 1.75 2.79 5.33
CA VAL A 72 1.30 4.02 6.00
C VAL A 72 -0.21 4.13 5.86
N THR A 73 -0.91 4.34 6.97
CA THR A 73 -2.36 4.52 6.99
C THR A 73 -2.71 5.74 7.84
N PHE A 74 -3.53 6.63 7.29
CA PHE A 74 -4.06 7.78 8.00
C PHE A 74 -5.53 7.56 8.33
N PHE A 75 -5.91 7.85 9.56
CA PHE A 75 -7.29 7.91 10.02
C PHE A 75 -7.64 9.35 10.34
N VAL A 76 -8.66 9.89 9.66
CA VAL A 76 -9.11 11.26 9.91
C VAL A 76 -10.53 11.21 10.43
N LYS A 77 -10.70 11.57 11.70
CA LYS A 77 -12.01 11.66 12.36
C LYS A 77 -12.43 13.11 12.49
N ASN A 78 -13.64 13.42 12.06
CA ASN A 78 -14.23 14.72 12.34
C ASN A 78 -14.87 14.70 13.73
N ILE A 79 -14.30 15.47 14.65
CA ILE A 79 -14.73 15.59 16.04
C ILE A 79 -15.52 16.88 16.30
N GLY A 80 -15.70 17.72 15.27
CA GLY A 80 -16.52 18.93 15.33
C GLY A 80 -17.88 18.78 14.62
N SER A 81 -18.52 19.93 14.37
CA SER A 81 -19.94 20.00 14.00
C SER A 81 -20.20 20.19 12.49
N ASN A 82 -19.20 20.59 11.71
CA ASN A 82 -19.36 20.84 10.26
C ASN A 82 -18.55 19.83 9.45
N SER A 83 -18.98 19.56 8.21
CA SER A 83 -18.23 18.65 7.33
C SER A 83 -16.87 19.22 6.93
N ALA A 84 -15.88 18.34 6.77
CA ALA A 84 -14.54 18.69 6.29
C ALA A 84 -14.22 17.97 4.99
N LYS A 85 -13.23 18.50 4.27
CA LYS A 85 -12.65 17.91 3.07
C LYS A 85 -11.19 17.61 3.34
N VAL A 86 -10.77 16.40 3.05
CA VAL A 86 -9.39 15.95 3.25
C VAL A 86 -8.85 15.28 1.99
N LYS A 87 -7.55 15.42 1.78
CA LYS A 87 -6.82 14.71 0.72
C LYS A 87 -5.39 14.44 1.16
N LEU A 88 -4.81 13.38 0.62
CA LEU A 88 -3.44 12.99 0.87
C LEU A 88 -2.53 13.62 -0.19
N GLN A 89 -1.43 14.22 0.25
CA GLN A 89 -0.43 14.80 -0.63
C GLN A 89 0.94 14.18 -0.40
N ILE A 90 1.71 14.06 -1.47
CA ILE A 90 3.03 13.43 -1.48
C ILE A 90 4.08 14.39 -2.06
N SER A 91 5.33 14.23 -1.60
CA SER A 91 6.48 14.95 -2.15
C SER A 91 7.80 14.18 -1.98
N PRO A 92 8.71 14.24 -2.96
CA PRO A 92 10.05 13.69 -2.80
C PRO A 92 10.92 14.49 -1.81
N LYS A 93 10.52 15.73 -1.45
CA LYS A 93 11.24 16.62 -0.53
C LYS A 93 10.32 17.17 0.55
N GLU A 94 10.88 17.49 1.71
CA GLU A 94 10.11 18.08 2.80
C GLU A 94 9.61 19.49 2.44
N ASN A 95 10.47 20.28 1.78
CA ASN A 95 10.20 21.66 1.45
C ASN A 95 9.35 21.80 0.17
N GLU A 96 8.26 22.56 0.27
CA GLU A 96 7.32 22.84 -0.81
C GLU A 96 7.91 23.77 -1.89
N ALA A 97 8.89 24.62 -1.55
CA ALA A 97 9.44 25.60 -2.48
C ALA A 97 10.16 25.01 -3.70
N ASP A 98 10.78 23.83 -3.55
CA ASP A 98 11.59 23.22 -4.62
C ASP A 98 10.81 22.21 -5.47
N TYR A 99 10.09 21.29 -4.82
CA TYR A 99 9.42 20.16 -5.48
C TYR A 99 7.90 20.15 -5.33
N GLY A 100 7.35 21.05 -4.50
CA GLY A 100 5.92 21.10 -4.22
C GLY A 100 5.36 19.87 -3.52
N TYR A 101 4.05 19.88 -3.29
CA TYR A 101 3.27 18.71 -2.90
C TYR A 101 2.20 18.47 -3.96
N THR A 102 2.07 17.22 -4.37
CA THR A 102 1.05 16.80 -5.34
C THR A 102 0.03 15.90 -4.65
N ASP A 103 -1.20 15.89 -5.13
CA ASP A 103 -2.23 15.02 -4.58
C ASP A 103 -1.94 13.57 -5.01
N ASP A 104 -1.90 12.64 -4.05
CA ASP A 104 -1.66 11.21 -4.31
C ASP A 104 -2.80 10.56 -5.08
N SER A 105 -4.04 10.93 -4.71
CA SER A 105 -5.24 10.62 -5.50
C SER A 105 -5.98 11.90 -5.84
N VAL A 106 -6.59 11.93 -7.02
CA VAL A 106 -7.28 13.11 -7.56
C VAL A 106 -8.50 13.51 -6.71
N VAL A 107 -9.02 12.60 -5.88
CA VAL A 107 -10.32 12.77 -5.21
C VAL A 107 -10.15 13.30 -3.79
N THR A 108 -10.81 14.42 -3.52
CA THR A 108 -10.99 14.93 -2.16
C THR A 108 -12.06 14.11 -1.45
N THR A 109 -11.79 13.69 -0.21
CA THR A 109 -12.72 12.89 0.58
C THR A 109 -13.46 13.77 1.59
N ASP A 110 -14.79 13.67 1.63
CA ASP A 110 -15.60 14.34 2.65
C ASP A 110 -15.59 13.56 3.98
N VAL A 111 -15.45 14.28 5.08
CA VAL A 111 -15.48 13.75 6.45
C VAL A 111 -16.62 14.44 7.20
N ASN A 112 -17.80 13.84 7.16
CA ASN A 112 -18.97 14.36 7.86
C ASN A 112 -18.80 14.33 9.39
N PRO A 113 -19.52 15.16 10.15
CA PRO A 113 -19.44 15.21 11.61
C PRO A 113 -19.55 13.83 12.27
N GLY A 114 -18.65 13.53 13.20
CA GLY A 114 -18.58 12.25 13.91
C GLY A 114 -18.10 11.06 13.08
N LYS A 115 -17.88 11.22 11.76
CA LYS A 115 -17.39 10.17 10.87
C LYS A 115 -15.86 10.12 10.86
N ILE A 116 -15.36 8.97 10.42
CA ILE A 116 -13.95 8.70 10.21
C ILE A 116 -13.75 8.22 8.79
N VAL A 117 -12.66 8.66 8.18
CA VAL A 117 -12.20 8.18 6.87
C VAL A 117 -10.77 7.66 7.01
N THR A 118 -10.42 6.72 6.13
CA THR A 118 -9.10 6.13 6.07
C THR A 118 -8.45 6.48 4.74
N LEU A 119 -7.21 6.95 4.78
CA LEU A 119 -6.42 7.28 3.60
C LEU A 119 -5.14 6.45 3.62
N VAL A 120 -4.86 5.78 2.50
CA VAL A 120 -3.65 4.99 2.29
C VAL A 120 -2.96 5.55 1.04
N PRO A 121 -1.67 5.90 1.11
CA PRO A 121 -0.93 6.36 -0.07
C PRO A 121 -0.95 5.29 -1.17
N MET A 122 -1.29 5.69 -2.39
CA MET A 122 -1.26 4.84 -3.57
C MET A 122 0.08 4.90 -4.30
N ILE A 123 0.80 6.01 -4.14
CA ILE A 123 2.10 6.27 -4.74
C ILE A 123 3.15 6.36 -3.64
N PHE A 124 4.25 5.63 -3.82
CA PHE A 124 5.39 5.72 -2.93
C PHE A 124 6.02 7.13 -3.02
N SER A 125 6.27 7.72 -1.85
CA SER A 125 7.00 8.97 -1.73
C SER A 125 7.72 9.04 -0.39
N ARG A 126 8.73 9.92 -0.29
CA ARG A 126 9.49 10.10 0.95
C ARG A 126 8.71 10.89 1.98
N TYR A 127 7.94 11.89 1.55
CA TYR A 127 7.17 12.75 2.43
C TYR A 127 5.70 12.70 2.06
N ILE A 128 4.86 12.62 3.08
CA ILE A 128 3.41 12.59 2.96
C ILE A 128 2.81 13.60 3.93
N ARG A 129 1.75 14.31 3.52
CA ARG A 129 0.98 15.18 4.42
C ARG A 129 -0.51 15.06 4.14
N ILE A 130 -1.33 15.43 5.11
CA ILE A 130 -2.78 15.54 4.92
C ILE A 130 -3.12 17.02 4.71
N ALA A 131 -3.76 17.32 3.59
CA ALA A 131 -4.39 18.62 3.35
C ALA A 131 -5.85 18.54 3.82
N TYR A 132 -6.30 19.51 4.60
CA TYR A 132 -7.64 19.54 5.18
C TYR A 132 -8.25 20.94 5.16
N LYS A 133 -9.57 21.02 4.97
CA LYS A 133 -10.34 22.27 5.09
C LYS A 133 -11.79 22.02 5.49
N SER A 134 -12.49 23.06 5.90
CA SER A 134 -13.95 23.06 6.03
C SER A 134 -14.48 24.45 5.71
N ASP A 135 -15.49 24.53 4.85
CA ASP A 135 -16.03 25.82 4.42
C ASP A 135 -16.65 26.62 5.59
N LEU A 136 -17.10 25.92 6.65
CA LEU A 136 -17.67 26.51 7.87
C LEU A 136 -16.77 26.32 9.12
N GLY A 137 -15.59 25.71 8.98
CA GLY A 137 -14.72 25.35 10.09
C GLY A 137 -15.21 24.16 10.92
N THR A 138 -14.30 23.28 11.33
CA THR A 138 -14.55 22.14 12.23
C THR A 138 -13.22 21.71 12.88
N ASN A 139 -13.28 20.72 13.76
CA ASN A 139 -12.11 20.10 14.38
C ASN A 139 -11.93 18.67 13.87
N LEU A 140 -10.70 18.33 13.50
CA LEU A 140 -10.33 16.98 13.06
C LEU A 140 -9.29 16.39 14.00
N LYS A 141 -9.43 15.09 14.26
CA LYS A 141 -8.38 14.25 14.85
C LYS A 141 -7.78 13.38 13.76
N ILE A 142 -6.47 13.51 13.56
CA ILE A 142 -5.71 12.78 12.55
C ILE A 142 -4.76 11.82 13.27
N ILE A 143 -4.84 10.54 12.93
CA ILE A 143 -3.90 9.52 13.39
C ILE A 143 -3.16 8.96 12.19
N ALA A 144 -1.83 8.94 12.23
CA ALA A 144 -1.00 8.26 11.24
C ALA A 144 -0.39 7.01 11.87
N GLN A 145 -0.66 5.84 11.32
CA GLN A 145 -0.04 4.57 11.72
C GLN A 145 0.90 4.11 10.61
N MET A 146 2.16 3.85 10.97
CA MET A 146 3.22 3.53 10.02
C MET A 146 3.90 2.23 10.45
N GLN A 147 3.77 1.19 9.63
CA GLN A 147 4.41 -0.09 9.88
C GLN A 147 5.87 -0.02 9.42
N ILE A 148 6.77 -0.49 10.29
CA ILE A 148 8.20 -0.68 9.98
C ILE A 148 8.33 -2.09 9.39
#